data_AF-A0A258QT61-F1
#
_entry.id   AF-A0A258QT61-F1
#
_cell.length_a   1.000
_cell.length_b   1.000
_cell.length_c   1.000
_cell.angle_alpha   90.00
_cell.angle_beta   90.00
_cell.angle_gamma   90.00
#
_symmetry.space_group_name_H-M   'P 1'
#
loop_
_entity.id
_entity.type
_entity.pdbx_description
1 polymer ?
#
loop_
_entity_poly.entity_id
_entity_poly.type
_entity_poly.pdbx_seq_one_letter_code
_entity_poly.pdbx_strand_id
1 'polypeptide(L)'
;MKEIDIDRIQEILVTAATDIGLKILAAIVFWVVGRWLIGFALNILRKGLEQQKLDPTILRYVGSVVSVTLNILLVIGILGYFGIQTTSFAALIATAGIAIGAAWAGLLSNFAAGVFVIVLRPFKVGDFVTAGGVTGTVKEIGLFSSTIYTPDNIATMVGNTKILGDTIQNFSNSPYRRVDLKCQLAGAADQNAAMKLLREKIGSIPNVLQDPAVEVNILEFNLVGPVLAVRPYCNNDHYWQVYFDSNRVMSESLTAAGFPAPVATQNMVMKQN
;
A
#
# COMPACT_ATOMS: atom_id res chain seq x y z
N MET A 1 -47.80 -54.71 46.50
CA MET A 1 -47.21 -53.43 46.92
C MET A 1 -45.71 -53.65 47.00
N LYS A 2 -44.93 -53.11 46.06
CA LYS A 2 -43.47 -53.17 46.09
C LYS A 2 -43.02 -52.35 47.29
N GLU A 3 -42.41 -52.99 48.29
CA GLU A 3 -41.57 -52.28 49.25
C GLU A 3 -40.50 -51.56 48.43
N ILE A 4 -40.60 -50.25 48.41
CA ILE A 4 -39.60 -49.38 47.81
C ILE A 4 -38.39 -49.51 48.72
N ASP A 5 -37.36 -50.18 48.20
CA ASP A 5 -36.11 -50.52 48.87
C ASP A 5 -35.36 -49.22 49.27
N ILE A 6 -35.61 -48.75 50.50
CA ILE A 6 -35.15 -47.46 51.02
C ILE A 6 -33.62 -47.40 51.02
N ASP A 7 -32.95 -48.52 51.28
CA ASP A 7 -31.49 -48.62 51.28
C ASP A 7 -30.90 -48.43 49.88
N ARG A 8 -31.56 -48.97 48.85
CA ARG A 8 -31.16 -48.79 47.45
C ARG A 8 -31.38 -47.35 46.96
N ILE A 9 -32.41 -46.67 47.47
CA ILE A 9 -32.62 -45.23 47.19
C ILE A 9 -31.55 -44.39 47.90
N GLN A 10 -31.16 -44.74 49.12
CA GLN A 10 -30.08 -44.05 49.86
C GLN A 10 -28.72 -44.24 49.18
N GLU A 11 -28.39 -45.44 48.71
CA GLU A 11 -27.15 -45.70 47.98
C GLU A 11 -27.08 -44.90 46.68
N ILE A 12 -28.16 -44.91 45.88
CA ILE A 12 -28.24 -44.12 44.64
C ILE A 12 -28.14 -42.61 44.93
N LEU A 13 -28.78 -42.12 46.01
CA LEU A 13 -28.72 -40.72 46.41
C LEU A 13 -27.31 -40.32 46.89
N VAL A 14 -26.63 -41.16 47.66
CA VAL A 14 -25.28 -40.89 48.15
C VAL A 14 -24.26 -40.94 47.01
N THR A 15 -24.32 -41.93 46.12
CA THR A 15 -23.42 -41.99 44.96
C THR A 15 -23.67 -40.83 44.00
N ALA A 16 -24.93 -40.49 43.70
CA ALA A 16 -25.27 -39.34 42.87
C ALA A 16 -24.86 -38.01 43.52
N ALA A 17 -25.04 -37.84 44.84
CA ALA A 17 -24.61 -36.65 45.57
C ALA A 17 -23.09 -36.49 45.58
N THR A 18 -22.34 -37.60 45.67
CA THR A 18 -20.87 -37.59 45.65
C THR A 18 -20.33 -37.25 44.26
N ASP A 19 -20.92 -37.82 43.21
CA ASP A 19 -20.56 -37.49 41.82
C ASP A 19 -20.91 -36.06 41.42
N ILE A 20 -22.09 -35.57 41.82
CA ILE A 20 -22.50 -34.18 41.57
C ILE A 20 -21.63 -33.23 42.39
N GLY A 21 -21.35 -33.55 43.65
CA GLY A 21 -20.47 -32.76 44.52
C GLY A 21 -19.05 -32.64 43.97
N LEU A 22 -18.46 -33.75 43.49
CA LEU A 22 -17.14 -33.76 42.88
C LEU A 22 -17.11 -32.95 41.58
N LYS A 23 -18.16 -33.06 40.74
CA LYS A 23 -18.29 -32.25 39.52
C LYS A 23 -18.39 -30.76 39.82
N ILE A 24 -19.22 -30.36 40.78
CA ILE A 24 -19.36 -28.95 41.21
C ILE A 24 -18.03 -28.41 41.74
N LEU A 25 -17.32 -29.20 42.56
CA LEU A 25 -16.01 -28.83 43.09
C LEU A 25 -14.99 -28.67 41.96
N ALA A 26 -14.98 -29.59 40.99
CA ALA A 26 -14.17 -29.48 39.79
C ALA A 26 -14.51 -28.22 38.96
N ALA A 27 -15.79 -27.89 38.75
CA ALA A 27 -16.21 -26.63 38.10
C ALA A 27 -15.65 -25.40 38.80
N ILE A 28 -15.74 -25.35 40.13
CA ILE A 28 -15.25 -24.22 40.92
C ILE A 28 -13.73 -24.11 40.76
N VAL A 29 -13.00 -25.23 40.83
CA VAL A 29 -11.55 -25.25 40.61
C VAL A 29 -11.20 -24.78 39.21
N PHE A 30 -11.85 -25.31 38.17
CA PHE A 30 -11.65 -24.88 36.78
C PHE A 30 -11.98 -23.40 36.57
N TRP A 31 -13.04 -22.90 37.18
CA TRP A 31 -13.42 -21.49 37.11
C TRP A 31 -12.37 -20.59 37.77
N VAL A 32 -11.91 -20.95 38.98
CA VAL A 32 -10.90 -20.18 39.73
C VAL A 32 -9.56 -20.17 38.99
N VAL A 33 -9.08 -21.34 38.57
CA VAL A 33 -7.83 -21.46 37.80
C VAL A 33 -7.96 -20.75 36.45
N GLY A 34 -9.08 -20.89 35.76
CA GLY A 34 -9.36 -20.23 34.50
C GLY A 34 -9.34 -18.71 34.63
N ARG A 35 -10.08 -18.14 35.59
CA ARG A 35 -10.07 -16.69 35.86
C ARG A 35 -8.68 -16.18 36.26
N TRP A 36 -7.93 -16.97 37.03
CA TRP A 36 -6.56 -16.63 37.39
C TRP A 36 -5.65 -16.57 36.15
N LEU A 37 -5.72 -17.56 35.26
CA LEU A 37 -4.97 -17.57 33.99
C LEU A 37 -5.37 -16.42 33.07
N ILE A 38 -6.66 -16.09 32.97
CA ILE A 38 -7.14 -14.94 32.19
C ILE A 38 -6.59 -13.64 32.77
N GLY A 39 -6.65 -13.47 34.09
CA GLY A 39 -6.09 -12.32 34.77
C GLY A 39 -4.59 -12.18 34.52
N PHE A 40 -3.85 -13.29 34.58
CA PHE A 40 -2.42 -13.33 34.27
C PHE A 40 -2.13 -12.94 32.82
N ALA A 41 -2.83 -13.51 31.85
CA ALA A 41 -2.68 -13.20 30.43
C ALA A 41 -2.99 -11.72 30.13
N LEU A 42 -4.08 -11.18 30.69
CA LEU A 42 -4.42 -9.76 30.55
C LEU A 42 -3.37 -8.84 31.17
N ASN A 43 -2.74 -9.25 32.28
CA ASN A 43 -1.70 -8.47 32.92
C ASN A 43 -0.40 -8.45 32.08
N ILE A 44 -0.05 -9.57 31.44
CA ILE A 44 1.06 -9.63 30.48
C ILE A 44 0.76 -8.70 29.29
N LEU A 45 -0.44 -8.81 28.73
CA LEU A 45 -0.86 -8.00 27.58
C LEU A 45 -0.81 -6.51 27.90
N ARG A 46 -1.33 -6.10 29.06
CA ARG A 46 -1.27 -4.70 29.52
C ARG A 46 0.17 -4.22 29.67
N LYS A 47 1.03 -4.99 30.36
CA LYS A 47 2.45 -4.62 30.53
C LYS A 47 3.19 -4.48 29.19
N GLY A 48 2.91 -5.35 28.22
CA GLY A 48 3.51 -5.27 26.89
C GLY A 48 3.04 -4.06 26.08
N LEU A 49 1.75 -3.72 26.16
CA LEU A 49 1.16 -2.59 25.44
C LEU A 49 1.46 -1.23 26.10
N GLU A 50 1.55 -1.15 27.43
CA GLU A 50 1.94 0.06 28.17
C GLU A 50 3.37 0.49 27.84
N GLN A 51 4.28 -0.47 27.63
CA GLN A 51 5.66 -0.19 27.20
C GLN A 51 5.74 0.46 25.81
N GLN A 52 4.73 0.27 24.96
CA GLN A 52 4.68 0.84 23.61
C GLN A 52 4.02 2.23 23.54
N LYS A 53 3.66 2.85 24.67
CA LYS A 53 3.00 4.18 24.73
C LYS A 53 1.72 4.27 23.86
N LEU A 54 1.00 3.17 23.73
CA LEU A 54 -0.25 3.15 22.98
C LEU A 54 -1.34 3.93 23.73
N ASP A 55 -2.31 4.46 22.97
CA ASP A 55 -3.44 5.20 23.53
C ASP A 55 -4.19 4.33 24.56
N PRO A 56 -4.48 4.84 25.77
CA PRO A 56 -5.25 4.12 26.79
C PRO A 56 -6.58 3.54 26.29
N THR A 57 -7.18 4.19 25.29
CA THR A 57 -8.39 3.74 24.62
C THR A 57 -8.19 2.42 23.91
N ILE A 58 -7.10 2.28 23.13
CA ILE A 58 -6.75 1.06 22.40
C ILE A 58 -6.46 -0.08 23.38
N LEU A 59 -5.72 0.19 24.46
CA LEU A 59 -5.47 -0.81 25.51
C LEU A 59 -6.77 -1.34 26.11
N ARG A 60 -7.74 -0.45 26.39
CA ARG A 60 -9.03 -0.85 26.94
C ARG A 60 -9.83 -1.70 25.96
N TYR A 61 -9.87 -1.33 24.69
CA TYR A 61 -10.57 -2.10 23.66
C TYR A 61 -9.96 -3.49 23.47
N VAL A 62 -8.64 -3.57 23.24
CA VAL A 62 -7.94 -4.85 23.04
C VAL A 62 -8.07 -5.74 24.28
N GLY A 63 -7.87 -5.18 25.48
CA GLY A 63 -8.03 -5.92 26.73
C GLY A 63 -9.45 -6.44 26.94
N SER A 64 -10.47 -5.66 26.56
CA SER A 64 -11.87 -6.09 26.62
C SER A 64 -12.16 -7.25 25.67
N VAL A 65 -11.73 -7.14 24.41
CA VAL A 65 -11.94 -8.19 23.39
C VAL A 65 -11.26 -9.50 23.79
N VAL A 66 -10.00 -9.43 24.26
CA VAL A 66 -9.27 -10.61 24.73
C VAL A 66 -9.94 -11.21 25.96
N SER A 67 -10.37 -10.39 26.92
CA SER A 67 -11.09 -10.84 28.11
C SER A 67 -12.38 -11.58 27.74
N VAL A 68 -13.23 -10.98 26.89
CA VAL A 68 -14.49 -11.59 26.45
C VAL A 68 -14.23 -12.93 25.74
N THR A 69 -13.25 -12.96 24.83
CA THR A 69 -12.89 -14.17 24.08
C THR A 69 -12.44 -15.30 25.00
N LEU A 70 -11.52 -15.01 25.93
CA LEU A 70 -11.03 -16.00 26.88
C LEU A 70 -12.12 -16.48 27.85
N ASN A 71 -13.04 -15.60 28.27
CA ASN A 71 -14.17 -16.01 29.12
C ASN A 71 -15.12 -16.94 28.36
N ILE A 72 -15.39 -16.69 27.07
CA ILE A 72 -16.21 -17.59 26.23
C ILE A 72 -15.54 -18.97 26.13
N LEU A 73 -14.23 -19.01 25.87
CA LEU A 73 -13.47 -20.27 25.79
C LEU A 73 -13.47 -21.02 27.13
N LEU A 74 -13.33 -20.30 28.25
CA LEU A 74 -13.39 -20.88 29.60
C LEU A 74 -14.74 -21.52 29.88
N VAL A 75 -15.85 -20.81 29.59
CA VAL A 75 -17.20 -21.34 29.78
C VAL A 75 -17.41 -22.60 28.95
N ILE A 76 -16.99 -22.61 27.67
CA ILE A 76 -17.10 -23.79 26.81
C ILE A 76 -16.25 -24.95 27.31
N GLY A 77 -15.03 -24.68 27.80
CA GLY A 77 -14.17 -25.68 28.41
C GLY A 77 -14.82 -26.35 29.63
N ILE A 78 -15.48 -25.56 30.49
CA ILE A 78 -16.23 -26.07 31.64
C ILE A 78 -17.41 -26.92 31.16
N LEU A 79 -18.24 -26.42 30.23
CA LEU A 79 -19.38 -27.19 29.70
C LEU A 79 -18.94 -28.53 29.10
N GLY A 80 -17.82 -28.55 28.37
CA GLY A 80 -17.24 -29.78 27.80
C GLY A 80 -16.81 -30.79 28.85
N TYR A 81 -16.19 -30.34 29.95
CA TYR A 81 -15.83 -31.21 31.07
C TYR A 81 -17.05 -31.89 31.71
N PHE A 82 -18.19 -31.20 31.73
CA PHE A 82 -19.45 -31.72 32.28
C PHE A 82 -20.20 -32.67 31.34
N GLY A 83 -19.64 -32.99 30.17
CA GLY A 83 -20.25 -33.87 29.19
C GLY A 83 -21.34 -33.22 28.35
N ILE A 84 -21.48 -31.88 28.41
CA ILE A 84 -22.38 -31.15 27.51
C ILE A 84 -21.72 -31.14 26.13
N GLN A 85 -22.52 -31.42 25.10
CA GLN A 85 -22.05 -31.46 23.74
C GLN A 85 -21.66 -30.05 23.26
N THR A 86 -20.37 -29.75 23.27
CA THR A 86 -19.82 -28.43 22.87
C THR A 86 -19.71 -28.24 21.36
N THR A 87 -20.01 -29.26 20.55
CA THR A 87 -19.89 -29.20 19.08
C THR A 87 -20.75 -28.09 18.47
N SER A 88 -21.97 -27.89 18.96
CA SER A 88 -22.87 -26.82 18.50
C SER A 88 -22.31 -25.42 18.83
N PHE A 89 -21.72 -25.25 20.00
CA PHE A 89 -21.04 -23.99 20.38
C PHE A 89 -19.77 -23.76 19.55
N ALA A 90 -18.99 -24.82 19.32
CA ALA A 90 -17.80 -24.76 18.48
C ALA A 90 -18.17 -24.39 17.03
N ALA A 91 -19.26 -24.93 16.48
CA ALA A 91 -19.76 -24.58 15.16
C ALA A 91 -20.20 -23.11 15.06
N LEU A 92 -20.89 -22.59 16.08
CA LEU A 92 -21.28 -21.18 16.16
C LEU A 92 -20.06 -20.25 16.21
N ILE A 93 -19.05 -20.58 17.03
CA ILE A 93 -17.81 -19.81 17.13
C ILE A 93 -17.02 -19.88 15.83
N ALA A 94 -16.91 -21.04 15.22
CA ALA A 94 -16.24 -21.20 13.94
C ALA A 94 -16.90 -20.32 12.86
N THR A 95 -18.23 -20.34 12.80
CA THR A 95 -19.00 -19.52 11.87
C THR A 95 -18.83 -18.03 12.14
N ALA A 96 -18.92 -17.60 13.41
CA ALA A 96 -18.69 -16.22 13.81
C ALA A 96 -17.25 -15.76 13.50
N GLY A 97 -16.26 -16.64 13.71
CA GLY A 97 -14.85 -16.39 13.40
C GLY A 97 -14.62 -16.19 11.91
N ILE A 98 -15.25 -17.01 11.05
CA ILE A 98 -15.20 -16.81 9.59
C ILE A 98 -15.84 -15.49 9.19
N ALA A 99 -17.00 -15.14 9.76
CA ALA A 99 -17.69 -13.88 9.44
C ALA A 99 -16.85 -12.65 9.84
N ILE A 100 -16.27 -12.64 11.05
CA ILE A 100 -15.39 -11.56 11.53
C ILE A 100 -14.11 -11.51 10.70
N GLY A 101 -13.51 -12.67 10.41
CA GLY A 101 -12.29 -12.76 9.61
C GLY A 101 -12.50 -12.26 8.19
N ALA A 102 -13.62 -12.61 7.55
CA ALA A 102 -13.99 -12.12 6.23
C ALA A 102 -14.22 -10.59 6.24
N ALA A 103 -14.85 -10.06 7.30
CA ALA A 103 -15.01 -8.61 7.46
C ALA A 103 -13.67 -7.87 7.57
N TRP A 104 -12.62 -8.52 8.10
CA TRP A 104 -11.29 -7.94 8.29
C TRP A 104 -10.31 -8.27 7.15
N ALA A 105 -10.73 -9.07 6.18
CA ALA A 105 -9.86 -9.55 5.10
C ALA A 105 -9.15 -8.41 4.35
N GLY A 106 -9.85 -7.28 4.13
CA GLY A 106 -9.28 -6.09 3.48
C GLY A 106 -8.15 -5.43 4.28
N LEU A 107 -8.28 -5.31 5.60
CA LEU A 107 -7.24 -4.73 6.45
C LEU A 107 -6.03 -5.66 6.57
N LEU A 108 -6.27 -6.97 6.70
CA LEU A 108 -5.21 -7.97 6.76
C LEU A 108 -4.43 -8.07 5.44
N SER A 109 -5.12 -7.90 4.30
CA SER A 109 -4.47 -7.79 2.99
C SER A 109 -3.53 -6.58 2.92
N ASN A 110 -3.97 -5.42 3.40
CA ASN A 110 -3.14 -4.21 3.42
C ASN A 110 -1.93 -4.35 4.37
N PHE A 111 -2.13 -5.00 5.52
CA PHE A 111 -1.05 -5.34 6.43
C PHE A 111 0.00 -6.21 5.75
N ALA A 112 -0.43 -7.33 5.15
CA ALA A 112 0.47 -8.26 4.46
C ALA A 112 1.22 -7.54 3.32
N ALA A 113 0.51 -6.72 2.54
CA ALA A 113 1.10 -5.91 1.49
C ALA A 113 2.16 -4.95 2.04
N GLY A 114 1.91 -4.28 3.17
CA GLY A 114 2.90 -3.42 3.82
C GLY A 114 4.17 -4.17 4.22
N VAL A 115 4.03 -5.36 4.80
CA VAL A 115 5.17 -6.22 5.14
C VAL A 115 5.96 -6.59 3.88
N PHE A 116 5.29 -6.97 2.79
CA PHE A 116 5.96 -7.28 1.52
C PHE A 116 6.70 -6.08 0.92
N VAL A 117 6.15 -4.86 1.00
CA VAL A 117 6.87 -3.65 0.57
C VAL A 117 8.17 -3.48 1.36
N ILE A 118 8.15 -3.70 2.67
CA ILE A 118 9.34 -3.55 3.54
C ILE A 118 10.39 -4.63 3.26
N VAL A 119 9.97 -5.86 2.96
CA VAL A 119 10.86 -7.01 2.70
C VAL A 119 11.44 -6.95 1.28
N LEU A 120 10.59 -6.79 0.27
CA LEU A 120 11.00 -6.78 -1.14
C LEU A 120 11.63 -5.44 -1.56
N ARG A 121 11.30 -4.36 -0.84
CA ARG A 121 11.79 -2.98 -1.07
C ARG A 121 11.77 -2.57 -2.55
N PRO A 122 10.61 -2.63 -3.25
CA PRO A 122 10.50 -2.13 -4.62
C PRO A 122 10.77 -0.61 -4.70
N PHE A 123 10.57 0.11 -3.59
CA PHE A 123 10.93 1.51 -3.40
C PHE A 123 11.24 1.77 -1.92
N LYS A 124 11.87 2.91 -1.64
CA LYS A 124 12.24 3.36 -0.29
C LYS A 124 11.61 4.71 0.02
N VAL A 125 11.62 5.07 1.31
CA VAL A 125 11.27 6.42 1.75
C VAL A 125 12.27 7.40 1.13
N GLY A 126 11.77 8.43 0.47
CA GLY A 126 12.55 9.41 -0.30
C GLY A 126 12.54 9.17 -1.81
N ASP A 127 12.13 7.98 -2.28
CA ASP A 127 12.07 7.72 -3.73
C ASP A 127 10.89 8.46 -4.37
N PHE A 128 11.10 8.94 -5.60
CA PHE A 128 10.04 9.48 -6.45
C PHE A 128 9.45 8.35 -7.30
N VAL A 129 8.18 8.05 -7.08
CA VAL A 129 7.51 6.88 -7.67
C VAL A 129 6.13 7.23 -8.21
N THR A 130 5.64 6.41 -9.14
CA THR A 130 4.22 6.30 -9.44
C THR A 130 3.72 4.95 -8.93
N ALA A 131 2.81 4.96 -7.96
CA ALA A 131 2.26 3.76 -7.33
C ALA A 131 0.78 3.95 -6.98
N GLY A 132 -0.05 2.95 -7.26
CA GLY A 132 -1.50 3.00 -6.98
C GLY A 132 -2.23 4.16 -7.67
N GLY A 133 -1.72 4.60 -8.82
CA GLY A 133 -2.24 5.73 -9.60
C GLY A 133 -1.82 7.12 -9.10
N VAL A 134 -0.90 7.22 -8.14
CA VAL A 134 -0.40 8.49 -7.59
C VAL A 134 1.08 8.63 -7.88
N THR A 135 1.49 9.77 -8.42
CA THR A 135 2.90 10.11 -8.69
C THR A 135 3.40 11.10 -7.64
N GLY A 136 4.53 10.80 -6.99
CA GLY A 136 5.09 11.65 -5.97
C GLY A 136 6.26 11.03 -5.21
N THR A 137 6.72 11.73 -4.18
CA THR A 137 7.80 11.27 -3.31
C THR A 137 7.24 10.50 -2.12
N VAL A 138 7.77 9.30 -1.85
CA VAL A 138 7.34 8.47 -0.72
C VAL A 138 7.87 9.09 0.57
N LYS A 139 6.97 9.49 1.48
CA LYS A 139 7.35 10.08 2.77
C LYS A 139 7.41 9.05 3.89
N GLU A 140 6.48 8.10 3.88
CA GLU A 140 6.36 7.08 4.92
C GLU A 140 5.73 5.81 4.33
N ILE A 141 6.22 4.66 4.77
CA ILE A 141 5.64 3.34 4.49
C ILE A 141 5.01 2.86 5.79
N GLY A 142 3.70 3.06 5.92
CA GLY A 142 2.94 2.62 7.08
C GLY A 142 2.49 1.17 6.96
N LEU A 143 1.89 0.65 8.04
CA LEU A 143 1.50 -0.74 8.14
C LEU A 143 0.37 -1.13 7.16
N PHE A 144 -0.63 -0.25 7.01
CA PHE A 144 -1.80 -0.49 6.14
C PHE A 144 -1.80 0.41 4.89
N SER A 145 -1.15 1.56 4.96
CA SER A 145 -1.08 2.55 3.89
C SER A 145 0.28 3.22 3.85
N SER A 146 0.70 3.62 2.66
CA SER A 146 1.89 4.45 2.45
C SER A 146 1.48 5.88 2.10
N THR A 147 2.26 6.84 2.56
CA THR A 147 2.01 8.27 2.34
C THR A 147 2.94 8.79 1.24
N ILE A 148 2.35 9.27 0.15
CA ILE A 148 3.06 9.81 -1.01
C ILE A 148 2.72 11.30 -1.12
N TYR A 149 3.75 12.14 -1.22
CA TYR A 149 3.59 13.57 -1.45
C TYR A 149 3.64 13.85 -2.94
N THR A 150 2.57 14.39 -3.51
CA THR A 150 2.56 14.82 -4.92
C THR A 150 3.51 16.01 -5.12
N PRO A 151 3.91 16.34 -6.37
CA PRO A 151 4.70 17.53 -6.67
C PRO A 151 4.09 18.83 -6.15
N ASP A 152 2.76 18.88 -6.02
CA ASP A 152 2.00 20.01 -5.43
C ASP A 152 2.00 20.02 -3.89
N ASN A 153 2.84 19.17 -3.26
CA ASN A 153 2.97 19.04 -1.81
C ASN A 153 1.68 18.55 -1.11
N ILE A 154 0.88 17.71 -1.77
CA ILE A 154 -0.34 17.12 -1.19
C ILE A 154 -0.02 15.73 -0.64
N ALA A 155 -0.24 15.54 0.67
CA ALA A 155 -0.10 14.24 1.32
C ALA A 155 -1.23 13.30 0.90
N THR A 156 -0.91 12.31 0.08
CA THR A 156 -1.85 11.32 -0.44
C THR A 156 -1.57 9.96 0.19
N MET A 157 -2.53 9.46 0.98
CA MET A 157 -2.44 8.14 1.59
C MET A 157 -3.02 7.08 0.66
N VAL A 158 -2.22 6.07 0.33
CA VAL A 158 -2.61 4.98 -0.56
C VAL A 158 -2.49 3.65 0.18
N GLY A 159 -3.54 2.83 0.14
CA GLY A 159 -3.53 1.49 0.74
C GLY A 159 -2.45 0.60 0.12
N ASN A 160 -1.73 -0.14 0.96
CA ASN A 160 -0.59 -0.96 0.53
C ASN A 160 -1.00 -2.04 -0.48
N THR A 161 -2.22 -2.61 -0.35
CA THR A 161 -2.74 -3.57 -1.32
C THR A 161 -2.88 -2.96 -2.72
N LYS A 162 -3.29 -1.69 -2.81
CA LYS A 162 -3.41 -0.99 -4.09
C LYS A 162 -2.03 -0.71 -4.71
N ILE A 163 -1.03 -0.41 -3.88
CA ILE A 163 0.35 -0.19 -4.34
C ILE A 163 0.95 -1.45 -4.92
N LEU A 164 0.87 -2.59 -4.21
CA LEU A 164 1.44 -3.85 -4.69
C LEU A 164 0.57 -4.56 -5.74
N GLY A 165 -0.73 -4.29 -5.76
CA GLY A 165 -1.65 -4.85 -6.74
C GLY A 165 -1.60 -4.17 -8.11
N ASP A 166 -0.88 -3.06 -8.24
CA ASP A 166 -0.76 -2.27 -9.47
C ASP A 166 0.71 -2.13 -9.90
N THR A 167 0.95 -1.54 -11.07
CA THR A 167 2.29 -1.28 -11.58
C THR A 167 3.00 -0.20 -10.74
N ILE A 168 4.22 -0.50 -10.32
CA ILE A 168 5.08 0.42 -9.58
C ILE A 168 6.16 0.95 -10.52
N GLN A 169 6.18 2.26 -10.77
CA GLN A 169 7.25 2.91 -11.52
C GLN A 169 8.14 3.68 -10.54
N ASN A 170 9.38 3.23 -10.36
CA ASN A 170 10.36 3.92 -9.51
C ASN A 170 11.34 4.71 -10.39
N PHE A 171 11.31 6.04 -10.29
CA PHE A 171 12.17 6.91 -11.08
C PHE A 171 13.53 7.17 -10.41
N SER A 172 13.64 6.92 -9.10
CA SER A 172 14.86 7.14 -8.32
C SER A 172 15.82 5.95 -8.34
N ASN A 173 15.34 4.75 -8.66
CA ASN A 173 16.18 3.55 -8.68
C ASN A 173 17.06 3.45 -9.96
N SER A 174 16.66 4.11 -11.05
CA SER A 174 17.45 4.15 -12.28
C SER A 174 18.48 5.29 -12.22
N PRO A 175 19.74 5.06 -12.68
CA PRO A 175 20.81 6.05 -12.58
C PRO A 175 20.59 7.29 -13.46
N TYR A 176 19.78 7.15 -14.51
CA TYR A 176 19.43 8.21 -15.42
C TYR A 176 17.99 8.04 -15.92
N ARG A 177 17.41 9.14 -16.38
CA ARG A 177 16.06 9.25 -16.91
C ARG A 177 16.09 10.04 -18.21
N ARG A 178 15.32 9.57 -19.20
CA ARG A 178 15.12 10.29 -20.46
C ARG A 178 14.07 11.38 -20.28
N VAL A 179 14.36 12.56 -20.81
CA VAL A 179 13.40 13.66 -20.93
C VAL A 179 12.84 13.62 -22.34
N ASP A 180 11.53 13.45 -22.50
CA ASP A 180 10.89 13.41 -23.82
C ASP A 180 10.35 14.80 -24.18
N LEU A 181 10.97 15.45 -25.17
CA LEU A 181 10.57 16.75 -25.69
C LEU A 181 10.20 16.64 -27.16
N LYS A 182 9.30 17.52 -27.62
CA LYS A 182 8.88 17.62 -29.02
C LYS A 182 9.22 19.00 -29.56
N CYS A 183 9.82 19.06 -30.73
CA CYS A 183 10.14 20.29 -31.44
C CYS A 183 9.50 20.27 -32.82
N GLN A 184 8.56 21.18 -33.07
CA GLN A 184 7.99 21.35 -34.40
C GLN A 184 8.89 22.27 -35.23
N LEU A 185 9.31 21.83 -36.41
CA LEU A 185 9.94 22.70 -37.40
C LEU A 185 8.95 23.05 -38.52
N ALA A 186 9.22 24.15 -39.22
CA ALA A 186 8.53 24.51 -40.44
C ALA A 186 8.85 23.52 -41.58
N GLY A 187 7.90 23.27 -42.47
CA GLY A 187 8.06 22.29 -43.56
C GLY A 187 9.26 22.55 -44.49
N ALA A 188 9.68 23.80 -44.64
CA ALA A 188 10.83 24.18 -45.48
C ALA A 188 12.18 24.17 -44.73
N ALA A 189 12.20 23.86 -43.43
CA ALA A 189 13.42 23.86 -42.63
C ALA A 189 14.32 22.65 -42.94
N ASP A 190 15.64 22.87 -42.98
CA ASP A 190 16.63 21.79 -43.05
C ASP A 190 16.67 21.03 -41.71
N GLN A 191 16.03 19.87 -41.72
CA GLN A 191 15.93 18.97 -40.56
C GLN A 191 17.31 18.48 -40.10
N ASN A 192 18.24 18.20 -41.00
CA ASN A 192 19.55 17.67 -40.64
C ASN A 192 20.39 18.73 -39.93
N ALA A 193 20.36 19.97 -40.45
CA ALA A 193 21.01 21.11 -39.80
C ALA A 193 20.42 21.38 -38.42
N ALA A 194 19.08 21.40 -38.30
CA ALA A 194 18.40 21.61 -37.02
C ALA A 194 18.70 20.50 -36.01
N MET A 195 18.66 19.22 -36.42
CA MET A 195 19.00 18.09 -35.54
C MET A 195 20.46 18.16 -35.04
N LYS A 196 21.41 18.53 -35.91
CA LYS A 196 22.82 18.68 -35.52
C LYS A 196 23.01 19.80 -34.49
N LEU A 197 22.38 20.95 -34.74
CA LEU A 197 22.42 22.11 -33.84
C LEU A 197 21.83 21.76 -32.46
N LEU A 198 20.67 21.11 -32.43
CA LEU A 198 20.00 20.75 -31.19
C LEU A 198 20.80 19.73 -30.37
N ARG A 199 21.40 18.71 -31.01
CA ARG A 199 22.28 17.76 -30.31
C ARG A 199 23.44 18.47 -29.62
N GLU A 200 24.09 19.41 -30.31
CA GLU A 200 25.23 20.16 -29.77
C GLU A 200 24.79 21.09 -28.63
N LYS A 201 23.77 21.92 -28.83
CA LYS A 201 23.34 22.91 -27.84
C LYS A 201 22.72 22.27 -26.61
N ILE A 202 21.90 21.25 -26.76
CA ILE A 202 21.28 20.55 -25.62
C ILE A 202 22.30 19.71 -24.88
N GLY A 203 23.26 19.11 -25.57
CA GLY A 203 24.39 18.41 -24.94
C GLY A 203 25.27 19.32 -24.07
N SER A 204 25.18 20.64 -24.24
CA SER A 204 25.90 21.63 -23.41
C SER A 204 25.14 22.09 -22.16
N ILE A 205 23.89 21.67 -21.98
CA ILE A 205 23.06 22.06 -20.83
C ILE A 205 23.60 21.38 -19.55
N PRO A 206 23.70 22.09 -18.42
CA PRO A 206 24.08 21.49 -17.15
C PRO A 206 23.19 20.29 -16.79
N ASN A 207 23.78 19.25 -16.21
CA ASN A 207 23.09 18.01 -15.78
C ASN A 207 22.54 17.10 -16.90
N VAL A 208 22.76 17.45 -18.17
CA VAL A 208 22.59 16.51 -19.29
C VAL A 208 23.78 15.57 -19.34
N LEU A 209 23.50 14.27 -19.40
CA LEU A 209 24.51 13.23 -19.53
C LEU A 209 25.08 13.22 -20.95
N GLN A 210 26.39 13.00 -21.04
CA GLN A 210 27.09 12.82 -22.33
C GLN A 210 26.96 11.38 -22.85
N ASP A 211 26.80 10.41 -21.95
CA ASP A 211 26.57 9.01 -22.24
C ASP A 211 25.42 8.49 -21.35
N PRO A 212 24.25 8.12 -21.91
CA PRO A 212 23.91 8.14 -23.34
C PRO A 212 23.84 9.55 -23.93
N ALA A 213 24.28 9.71 -25.17
CA ALA A 213 24.24 10.99 -25.87
C ALA A 213 22.80 11.44 -26.17
N VAL A 214 22.62 12.76 -26.34
CA VAL A 214 21.32 13.36 -26.69
C VAL A 214 20.83 12.81 -28.03
N GLU A 215 19.68 12.16 -28.01
CA GLU A 215 19.01 11.70 -29.23
C GLU A 215 18.12 12.82 -29.77
N VAL A 216 18.30 13.15 -31.04
CA VAL A 216 17.38 14.04 -31.76
C VAL A 216 17.04 13.35 -33.07
N ASN A 217 15.78 12.99 -33.28
CA ASN A 217 15.33 12.28 -34.49
C ASN A 217 13.96 12.80 -34.91
N ILE A 218 13.59 12.57 -36.17
CA ILE A 218 12.25 12.90 -36.66
C ILE A 218 11.26 11.89 -36.07
N LEU A 219 10.27 12.39 -35.35
CA LEU A 219 9.20 11.60 -34.75
C LEU A 219 8.09 11.32 -35.76
N GLU A 220 7.62 12.38 -36.44
CA GLU A 220 6.50 12.32 -37.38
C GLU A 220 6.52 13.54 -38.31
N PHE A 221 5.72 13.49 -39.37
CA PHE A 221 5.43 14.61 -40.27
C PHE A 221 3.97 15.00 -40.15
N ASN A 222 3.68 16.30 -40.03
CA ASN A 222 2.32 16.84 -40.07
C ASN A 222 2.18 17.94 -41.13
N LEU A 223 0.99 18.56 -41.21
CA LEU A 223 0.68 19.59 -42.20
C LEU A 223 1.53 20.87 -42.07
N VAL A 224 2.11 21.10 -40.90
CA VAL A 224 2.99 22.26 -40.61
C VAL A 224 4.44 21.94 -40.97
N GLY A 225 4.87 20.71 -40.71
CA GLY A 225 6.21 20.23 -41.00
C GLY A 225 6.63 19.01 -40.18
N PRO A 226 7.93 18.69 -40.15
CA PRO A 226 8.48 17.59 -39.34
C PRO A 226 8.48 17.95 -37.85
N VAL A 227 8.09 16.99 -37.01
CA VAL A 227 8.22 17.04 -35.55
C VAL A 227 9.47 16.26 -35.17
N LEU A 228 10.42 16.90 -34.50
CA LEU A 228 11.59 16.25 -33.93
C LEU A 228 11.28 15.78 -32.50
N ALA A 229 11.63 14.54 -32.18
CA ALA A 229 11.80 14.06 -30.82
C ALA A 229 13.19 14.44 -30.33
N VAL A 230 13.24 15.19 -29.23
CA VAL A 230 14.48 15.65 -28.59
C VAL A 230 14.56 14.99 -27.23
N ARG A 231 15.60 14.19 -27.00
CA ARG A 231 15.70 13.26 -25.87
C ARG A 231 17.05 13.37 -25.16
N PRO A 232 17.23 14.38 -24.29
CA PRO A 232 18.35 14.39 -23.37
C PRO A 232 18.12 13.40 -22.23
N TYR A 233 19.22 12.90 -21.67
CA TYR A 233 19.23 12.03 -20.50
C TYR A 233 19.80 12.80 -19.30
N CYS A 234 19.20 12.68 -18.13
CA CYS A 234 19.67 13.35 -16.91
C CYS A 234 19.33 12.52 -15.66
N ASN A 235 19.89 12.89 -14.51
CA ASN A 235 19.44 12.33 -13.23
C ASN A 235 18.02 12.84 -12.90
N ASN A 236 17.23 12.05 -12.17
CA ASN A 236 15.87 12.40 -11.76
C ASN A 236 15.83 13.71 -10.95
N ASP A 237 16.85 14.00 -10.14
CA ASP A 237 16.92 15.23 -9.33
C ASP A 237 16.89 16.52 -10.17
N HIS A 238 17.43 16.46 -11.38
CA HIS A 238 17.54 17.61 -12.30
C HIS A 238 16.56 17.51 -13.47
N TYR A 239 15.60 16.59 -13.42
CA TYR A 239 14.66 16.32 -14.52
C TYR A 239 13.95 17.60 -15.00
N TRP A 240 13.37 18.36 -14.07
CA TRP A 240 12.63 19.58 -14.40
C TRP A 240 13.54 20.69 -14.91
N GLN A 241 14.74 20.83 -14.34
CA GLN A 241 15.70 21.80 -14.83
C GLN A 241 16.06 21.52 -16.29
N VAL A 242 16.47 20.29 -16.61
CA VAL A 242 16.83 19.89 -17.97
C VAL A 242 15.64 20.03 -18.92
N TYR A 243 14.42 19.71 -18.48
CA TYR A 243 13.20 19.89 -19.26
C TYR A 243 12.98 21.36 -19.65
N PHE A 244 13.03 22.29 -18.69
CA PHE A 244 12.79 23.71 -18.97
C PHE A 244 13.95 24.37 -19.72
N ASP A 245 15.20 24.05 -19.35
CA ASP A 245 16.39 24.56 -20.04
C ASP A 245 16.45 24.08 -21.48
N SER A 246 16.12 22.81 -21.75
CA SER A 246 16.09 22.29 -23.13
C SER A 246 15.04 23.00 -23.97
N ASN A 247 13.84 23.27 -23.44
CA ASN A 247 12.82 24.04 -24.15
C ASN A 247 13.28 25.47 -24.48
N ARG A 248 13.93 26.15 -23.52
CA ARG A 248 14.50 27.48 -23.73
C ARG A 248 15.59 27.47 -24.79
N VAL A 249 16.57 26.58 -24.65
CA VAL A 249 17.70 26.45 -25.60
C VAL A 249 17.20 26.07 -26.98
N MET A 250 16.21 25.18 -27.10
CA MET A 250 15.57 24.85 -28.37
C MET A 250 14.99 26.10 -29.05
N SER A 251 14.20 26.89 -28.31
CA SER A 251 13.58 28.11 -28.85
C SER A 251 14.63 29.14 -29.30
N GLU A 252 15.62 29.42 -28.46
CA GLU A 252 16.65 30.43 -28.72
C GLU A 252 17.59 30.02 -29.86
N SER A 253 18.08 28.78 -29.84
CA SER A 253 19.05 28.28 -30.83
C SER A 253 18.45 28.15 -32.22
N LEU A 254 17.22 27.65 -32.33
CA LEU A 254 16.53 27.51 -33.61
C LEU A 254 16.19 28.89 -34.21
N THR A 255 15.74 29.83 -33.38
CA THR A 255 15.46 31.20 -33.84
C THR A 255 16.73 31.88 -34.36
N ALA A 256 17.85 31.76 -33.63
CA ALA A 256 19.13 32.33 -34.04
C ALA A 256 19.70 31.69 -35.33
N ALA A 257 19.42 30.41 -35.56
CA ALA A 257 19.87 29.68 -36.75
C ALA A 257 18.94 29.85 -37.98
N GLY A 258 17.90 30.67 -37.88
CA GLY A 258 16.97 30.92 -38.98
C GLY A 258 15.90 29.83 -39.15
N PHE A 259 15.66 29.02 -38.12
CA PHE A 259 14.56 28.05 -38.05
C PHE A 259 13.47 28.57 -37.09
N PRO A 260 12.66 29.57 -37.49
CA PRO A 260 11.63 30.10 -36.61
C PRO A 260 10.57 29.06 -36.29
N ALA A 261 9.96 29.19 -35.11
CA ALA A 261 8.79 28.40 -34.75
C ALA A 261 7.70 28.59 -35.82
N PRO A 262 7.08 27.50 -36.32
CA PRO A 262 6.11 27.64 -37.38
C PRO A 262 4.84 28.33 -36.88
N VAL A 263 4.36 29.26 -37.69
CA VAL A 263 3.07 29.93 -37.51
C VAL A 263 2.00 29.25 -38.35
N ALA A 264 0.80 29.14 -37.80
CA ALA A 264 -0.34 28.58 -38.53
C ALA A 264 -0.60 29.41 -39.80
N THR A 265 -0.40 28.81 -40.96
CA THR A 265 -0.58 29.46 -42.26
C THR A 265 -1.83 28.90 -42.93
N GLN A 266 -2.76 29.76 -43.33
CA GLN A 266 -3.94 29.39 -44.10
C GLN A 266 -3.75 29.78 -45.56
N ASN A 267 -3.67 28.79 -46.45
CA ASN A 267 -3.63 29.03 -47.89
C ASN A 267 -5.07 29.25 -48.40
N MET A 268 -5.44 30.49 -48.71
CA MET A 268 -6.70 30.78 -49.40
C MET A 268 -6.51 30.70 -50.91
N VAL A 269 -7.20 29.77 -51.57
CA VAL A 269 -7.24 29.69 -53.03
C VAL A 269 -8.49 30.45 -53.52
N MET A 270 -8.29 31.67 -54.02
CA MET A 270 -9.34 32.45 -54.68
C MET A 270 -9.51 31.91 -56.12
N LYS A 271 -10.66 31.31 -56.42
CA LYS A 271 -11.04 30.97 -57.80
C LYS A 271 -11.63 32.23 -58.45
N GLN A 272 -10.93 32.83 -59.42
CA GLN A 272 -11.55 33.81 -60.31
C GLN A 272 -12.39 33.07 -61.36
N ASN A 273 -13.69 33.37 -61.38
CA ASN A 273 -14.62 32.95 -62.43
C ASN A 273 -14.51 33.88 -63.64
#